data_AF-L8HPE8-F1
#
_entry.id   AF-L8HPE8-F1
#
_cell.length_a   1.000
_cell.length_b   1.000
_cell.length_c   1.000
_cell.angle_alpha   90.00
_cell.angle_beta   90.00
_cell.angle_gamma   90.00
#
_symmetry.space_group_name_H-M   'P 1'
#
loop_
_entity.id
_entity.type
_entity.pdbx_description
1 polymer ?
#
loop_
_entity_poly.entity_id
_entity_poly.type
_entity_poly.pdbx_seq_one_letter_code
_entity_poly.pdbx_strand_id
1 'polypeptide(L)' 'WFRQNPGGRLIRLFYIPSGTKQDGRLNTMTAPTVRRSSLHVSSSQTTNSGTYFCAV' A
#
# COMPACT_ATOMS: atom_id res chain seq x y z
N TRP A 1 2.28 1.74 -4.26
CA TRP A 1 2.13 1.92 -2.81
C TRP A 1 3.48 1.92 -2.13
N PHE A 2 3.73 2.92 -1.32
CA PHE A 2 4.92 3.05 -0.50
C PHE A 2 4.54 3.31 0.95
N ARG A 3 5.44 2.95 1.87
CA ARG A 3 5.34 3.29 3.28
C ARG A 3 6.61 4.01 3.72
N GLN A 4 6.46 5.02 4.55
CA GLN A 4 7.55 5.71 5.22
C GLN A 4 7.35 5.64 6.72
N ASN A 5 8.38 5.15 7.43
CA ASN A 5 8.45 5.29 8.88
C ASN A 5 8.92 6.71 9.24
N PRO A 6 8.58 7.25 10.42
CA PRO A 6 9.07 8.57 10.85
C PRO A 6 10.58 8.71 10.66
N GLY A 7 11.03 9.74 9.94
CA GLY A 7 12.46 9.99 9.64
C GLY A 7 13.13 8.99 8.69
N GLY A 8 12.39 8.01 8.17
CA GLY A 8 12.91 6.95 7.30
C GLY A 8 12.79 7.26 5.80
N ARG A 9 13.33 6.35 4.99
CA ARG A 9 13.17 6.35 3.52
C ARG A 9 11.84 5.72 3.10
N LEU A 10 11.43 5.99 1.86
CA LEU A 10 10.31 5.30 1.23
C LEU A 10 10.63 3.83 1.01
N ILE A 11 9.76 2.96 1.50
CA ILE A 11 9.81 1.51 1.31
C ILE A 11 8.72 1.15 0.31
N ARG A 12 9.08 0.49 -0.81
CA ARG A 12 8.12 0.02 -1.80
C ARG A 12 7.33 -1.16 -1.21
N LEU A 13 6.01 -1.02 -1.15
CA LEU A 13 5.10 -2.10 -0.74
C LEU A 13 4.62 -2.87 -1.98
N PHE A 14 3.93 -2.17 -2.88
CA PHE A 14 3.34 -2.77 -4.07
C PHE A 14 3.52 -1.91 -5.29
N TYR A 15 3.77 -2.59 -6.41
CA TYR A 15 3.60 -2.07 -7.75
C TYR A 15 2.62 -3.00 -8.48
N ILE A 16 1.38 -2.51 -8.67
CA ILE A 16 0.33 -3.22 -9.37
C ILE A 16 -0.39 -2.27 -10.34
N PRO A 17 -0.20 -2.43 -11.66
CA PRO A 17 -0.85 -1.57 -12.64
C PRO A 17 -2.35 -1.83 -12.75
N SER A 18 -2.81 -3.05 -12.47
CA SER A 18 -4.24 -3.42 -12.41
C SER A 18 -4.45 -4.66 -11.55
N GLY A 19 -5.69 -4.89 -11.12
CA GLY A 19 -6.10 -6.09 -10.38
C GLY A 19 -5.82 -6.00 -8.89
N THR A 20 -5.76 -7.15 -8.22
CA THR A 20 -5.52 -7.28 -6.79
C THR A 20 -4.20 -7.98 -6.51
N LYS A 21 -3.53 -7.59 -5.42
CA LYS A 21 -2.35 -8.28 -4.90
C LYS A 21 -2.35 -8.27 -3.39
N GLN A 22 -2.17 -9.46 -2.81
CA GLN A 22 -2.06 -9.67 -1.39
C GLN A 22 -0.62 -10.09 -1.04
N ASP A 23 -0.09 -9.49 0.01
CA ASP A 23 1.16 -9.93 0.63
C ASP A 23 1.02 -9.85 2.15
N GLY A 24 0.98 -11.02 2.78
CA GLY A 24 0.66 -11.18 4.19
C GLY A 24 -0.63 -10.46 4.58
N ARG A 25 -0.47 -9.36 5.33
CA ARG A 25 -1.56 -8.56 5.90
C ARG A 25 -1.98 -7.38 5.03
N LEU A 26 -1.26 -7.13 3.93
CA LEU A 26 -1.55 -6.05 3.04
C LEU A 26 -2.25 -6.58 1.80
N ASN A 27 -3.41 -6.02 1.48
CA ASN A 27 -4.11 -6.28 0.24
C ASN A 27 -4.24 -4.98 -0.54
N THR A 28 -3.86 -5.02 -1.81
CA THR A 28 -3.96 -3.87 -2.72
C THR A 28 -4.89 -4.19 -3.86
N MET A 29 -5.65 -3.20 -4.28
CA MET A 29 -6.50 -3.26 -5.47
C MET A 29 -6.27 -2.01 -6.31
N THR A 30 -6.01 -2.19 -7.59
CA THR A 30 -5.93 -1.09 -8.57
C THR A 30 -6.96 -1.35 -9.66
N ALA A 31 -7.89 -0.40 -9.82
CA ALA A 31 -8.92 -0.40 -10.84
C ALA A 31 -8.64 0.77 -11.81
N PRO A 32 -7.95 0.53 -12.95
CA PRO A 32 -7.51 1.59 -13.87
C PRO A 32 -8.68 2.33 -14.52
N THR A 33 -9.75 1.61 -14.84
CA THR A 33 -10.95 2.14 -15.50
C THR A 33 -11.62 3.25 -14.69
N VAL A 34 -11.60 3.13 -13.36
CA VAL A 34 -12.13 4.12 -12.42
C VAL A 34 -11.03 4.91 -11.72
N ARG A 35 -9.77 4.80 -12.20
CA ARG A 35 -8.57 5.48 -11.68
C ARG A 35 -8.44 5.42 -10.15
N ARG A 36 -8.74 4.27 -9.56
CA ARG A 36 -8.72 4.07 -8.11
C ARG A 36 -7.67 3.03 -7.74
N SER A 37 -6.87 3.35 -6.73
CA SER A 37 -6.06 2.35 -6.02
C SER A 37 -6.41 2.39 -4.54
N SER A 38 -6.49 1.23 -3.91
CA SER A 38 -6.77 1.08 -2.48
C SER A 38 -5.79 0.10 -1.84
N LEU A 39 -5.37 0.42 -0.62
CA LEU A 39 -4.57 -0.45 0.24
C LEU A 39 -5.38 -0.76 1.49
N HIS A 40 -5.64 -2.04 1.72
CA HIS A 40 -6.23 -2.55 2.94
C HIS A 40 -5.13 -3.18 3.80
N VAL A 41 -5.08 -2.78 5.07
CA VAL A 41 -4.12 -3.28 6.06
C VAL A 41 -4.91 -4.05 7.11
N SER A 42 -4.85 -5.38 7.09
CA SER A 42 -5.49 -6.22 8.09
C SER A 42 -4.63 -6.34 9.35
N SER A 43 -5.27 -6.53 10.50
CA SER A 43 -4.61 -6.74 11.80
C SER A 43 -3.50 -5.71 12.09
N SER A 44 -3.90 -4.43 12.10
CA SER A 44 -2.99 -3.30 12.33
C SER A 44 -2.24 -3.45 13.66
N GLN A 45 -0.91 -3.46 13.59
CA GLN A 45 -0.02 -3.48 14.76
C GLN A 45 0.74 -2.15 14.80
N THR A 46 1.26 -1.77 15.97
CA THR A 46 2.06 -0.54 16.14
C THR A 46 3.27 -0.49 15.20
N THR A 47 3.83 -1.64 14.85
CA THR A 47 4.87 -1.83 13.82
C THR A 47 4.44 -1.49 12.40
N ASN A 48 3.14 -1.26 12.14
CA ASN A 48 2.60 -0.78 10.87
C ASN A 48 2.38 0.74 10.83
N SER A 49 2.71 1.45 11.92
CA SER A 49 2.63 2.91 11.94
C SER A 49 3.59 3.55 10.92
N GLY A 50 3.10 4.57 10.24
CA GLY A 50 3.84 5.28 9.22
C GLY A 50 2.92 5.98 8.23
N THR A 51 3.52 6.76 7.34
CA THR A 51 2.80 7.44 6.27
C THR A 51 2.75 6.53 5.04
N TYR A 52 1.55 6.33 4.51
CA TYR A 52 1.32 5.52 3.32
C TYR A 52 1.09 6.43 2.12
N PHE A 53 1.85 6.19 1.05
CA PHE A 53 1.78 6.95 -0.18
C PHE A 53 1.20 6.09 -1.30
N CYS A 54 0.16 6.62 -1.94
CA CYS A 54 -0.27 6.16 -3.26
C CYS A 54 0.55 6.92 -4.31
N ALA A 55 1.10 6.19 -5.27
CA ALA A 55 1.83 6.74 -6.40
C ALA A 55 1.31 6.05 -7.66
N VAL A 56 1.13 6.83 -8.73
CA VAL A 56 0.48 6.45 -9.99
C VAL A 56 1.42 6.72 -11.15
#